data_AF-A0A956W7E4-F1
#
_entry.id   AF-A0A956W7E4-F1
#
_cell.length_a   1.000
_cell.length_b   1.000
_cell.length_c   1.000
_cell.angle_alpha   90.00
_cell.angle_beta   90.00
_cell.angle_gamma   90.00
#
_symmetry.space_group_name_H-M   'P 1'
#
loop_
_entity.id
_entity.type
_entity.pdbx_description
1 polymer ?
#
loop_
_entity_poly.entity_id
_entity_poly.type
_entity_poly.pdbx_seq_one_letter_code
_entity_poly.pdbx_strand_id
1 'polypeptide(L)'
;MTACGQCGTENRDNARFCIECGDRIDGRLECPSCGESVRDTAVFCHICGAAMGEAATTSGPTSRPPSRPRPATALSPAPGQLDWRRWVPYGAVAAVVVAVFAIGVFVLA
;
A
#
# COMPACT_ATOMS: atom_id res chain seq x y z
N MET A 1 -36.43 10.80 -10.90
CA MET A 1 -36.50 9.61 -11.76
C MET A 1 -35.38 9.72 -12.80
N THR A 2 -34.71 8.62 -13.14
CA THR A 2 -33.62 8.59 -14.14
C THR A 2 -34.06 7.81 -15.37
N ALA A 3 -33.97 8.40 -16.55
CA ALA A 3 -34.25 7.71 -17.80
C ALA A 3 -33.02 6.91 -18.28
N CYS A 4 -33.25 5.71 -18.80
CA CYS A 4 -32.20 4.90 -19.42
C CYS A 4 -31.78 5.52 -20.76
N GLY A 5 -30.48 5.79 -20.94
CA GLY A 5 -29.95 6.32 -22.20
C GLY A 5 -29.98 5.33 -23.38
N GLN A 6 -30.14 4.03 -23.11
CA GLN A 6 -30.15 2.99 -24.15
C GLN A 6 -31.56 2.66 -24.64
N CYS A 7 -32.55 2.51 -23.74
CA CYS A 7 -33.92 2.12 -24.11
C CYS A 7 -35.00 3.17 -23.79
N GLY A 8 -34.67 4.23 -23.05
CA GLY A 8 -35.62 5.30 -22.69
C GLY A 8 -36.49 5.03 -21.46
N THR A 9 -36.44 3.84 -20.87
CA THR A 9 -37.26 3.51 -19.68
C THR A 9 -36.95 4.40 -18.49
N GLU A 10 -37.99 4.85 -17.78
CA GLU A 10 -37.85 5.54 -16.50
C GLU A 10 -37.53 4.57 -15.36
N ASN A 11 -36.47 4.88 -14.61
CA ASN A 11 -35.99 4.12 -13.48
C ASN A 11 -36.00 4.99 -12.22
N ARG A 12 -35.90 4.32 -11.05
CA ARG A 12 -35.72 5.00 -9.76
C ARG A 12 -34.38 5.76 -9.75
N ASP A 13 -34.31 6.86 -9.00
CA ASP A 13 -33.11 7.73 -8.94
C ASP A 13 -31.82 7.01 -8.52
N ASN A 14 -31.94 5.93 -7.75
CA ASN A 14 -30.82 5.12 -7.27
C ASN A 14 -30.73 3.74 -7.94
N ALA A 15 -31.42 3.54 -9.07
CA ALA A 15 -31.33 2.29 -9.82
C ALA A 15 -29.91 2.16 -10.40
N ARG A 16 -29.29 0.98 -10.22
CA ARG A 16 -27.96 0.70 -10.79
C ARG A 16 -28.01 0.18 -12.21
N PHE A 17 -29.06 -0.58 -12.50
CA PHE A 17 -29.31 -1.19 -13.79
C PHE A 17 -30.73 -0.81 -14.24
N CYS A 18 -30.93 -0.68 -15.54
CA CYS A 18 -32.25 -0.47 -16.11
C CYS A 18 -33.13 -1.70 -15.91
N ILE A 19 -34.36 -1.49 -15.44
CA ILE A 19 -35.32 -2.58 -15.18
C ILE A 19 -35.79 -3.30 -16.46
N GLU A 20 -35.66 -2.67 -17.63
CA GLU A 20 -36.11 -3.24 -18.90
C GLU A 20 -34.94 -3.84 -19.71
N CYS A 21 -33.87 -3.08 -19.97
CA CYS A 21 -32.77 -3.55 -20.84
C CYS A 21 -31.55 -4.09 -20.08
N GLY A 22 -31.43 -3.86 -18.77
CA GLY A 22 -30.28 -4.30 -17.96
C GLY A 22 -29.04 -3.41 -18.03
N ASP A 23 -29.02 -2.34 -18.81
CA ASP A 23 -27.87 -1.42 -18.89
C ASP A 23 -27.60 -0.71 -17.57
N ARG A 24 -26.33 -0.43 -17.28
CA ARG A 24 -25.95 0.36 -16.10
C ARG A 24 -26.28 1.83 -16.27
N ILE A 25 -26.88 2.40 -15.23
CA ILE A 25 -27.39 3.79 -15.21
C ILE A 25 -26.97 4.55 -13.94
N ASP A 26 -26.05 4.00 -13.13
CA ASP A 26 -25.55 4.61 -11.89
C ASP A 26 -24.39 5.61 -12.07
N GLY A 27 -24.08 6.03 -13.31
CA GLY A 27 -23.00 6.99 -13.58
C GLY A 27 -21.61 6.45 -13.19
N ARG A 28 -21.43 5.13 -13.27
CA ARG A 28 -20.17 4.46 -12.94
C ARG A 28 -19.85 3.46 -14.04
N LEU A 29 -18.57 3.19 -14.21
CA LEU A 29 -18.04 2.27 -15.21
C LEU A 29 -16.91 1.45 -14.59
N GLU A 30 -16.75 0.22 -15.08
CA GLU A 30 -15.74 -0.70 -14.56
C GLU A 30 -14.40 -0.43 -15.25
N CYS A 31 -13.33 -0.44 -14.47
CA CYS A 31 -12.00 -0.22 -15.00
C CYS A 31 -11.58 -1.40 -15.88
N PRO A 32 -11.24 -1.20 -17.17
CA PRO A 32 -10.85 -2.30 -18.06
C PRO A 32 -9.53 -2.96 -17.64
N SER A 33 -8.72 -2.33 -16.79
CA SER A 33 -7.45 -2.87 -16.33
C SER A 33 -7.52 -3.64 -15.01
N CYS A 34 -8.47 -3.34 -14.13
CA CYS A 34 -8.55 -3.97 -12.80
C CYS A 34 -9.95 -4.42 -12.36
N GLY A 35 -11.00 -4.08 -13.10
CA GLY A 35 -12.39 -4.41 -12.78
C GLY A 35 -13.06 -3.54 -11.72
N GLU A 36 -12.35 -2.55 -11.16
CA GLU A 36 -12.93 -1.70 -10.11
C GLU A 36 -14.01 -0.75 -10.65
N SER A 37 -15.05 -0.48 -9.84
CA SER A 37 -16.05 0.53 -10.14
C SER A 37 -15.49 1.95 -9.99
N VAL A 38 -15.47 2.69 -11.09
CA VAL A 38 -14.99 4.08 -11.16
C VAL A 38 -16.14 4.97 -11.62
N ARG A 39 -16.11 6.26 -11.27
CA ARG A 39 -17.06 7.25 -11.80
C ARG A 39 -16.89 7.40 -13.30
N ASP A 40 -17.97 7.58 -14.02
CA ASP A 40 -18.00 7.82 -15.46
C ASP A 40 -17.22 9.06 -15.91
N THR A 41 -17.15 10.08 -15.06
CA THR A 41 -16.37 11.29 -15.32
C THR A 41 -14.87 11.16 -14.99
N ALA A 42 -14.41 10.02 -14.47
CA ALA A 42 -13.02 9.88 -14.05
C ALA A 42 -12.12 9.59 -15.25
N VAL A 43 -11.07 10.39 -15.43
CA VAL A 43 -10.06 10.18 -16.50
C VAL A 43 -9.10 9.03 -16.15
N PHE A 44 -8.84 8.81 -14.85
CA PHE A 44 -7.96 7.76 -14.35
C PHE A 44 -8.62 6.94 -13.24
N CYS A 45 -8.30 5.65 -13.17
CA CYS A 45 -8.71 4.77 -12.10
C CYS A 45 -7.97 5.12 -10.80
N HIS A 46 -8.72 5.41 -9.74
CA HIS A 46 -8.18 5.72 -8.42
C HIS A 46 -7.50 4.53 -7.70
N ILE A 47 -7.71 3.30 -8.20
CA ILE A 47 -7.10 2.08 -7.66
C ILE A 47 -5.82 1.71 -8.41
N CYS A 48 -5.89 1.54 -9.73
CA CYS A 48 -4.76 1.05 -10.52
C CYS A 48 -4.01 2.13 -11.32
N GLY A 49 -4.57 3.33 -11.46
CA GLY A 49 -4.00 4.43 -12.24
C GLY A 49 -4.19 4.32 -13.75
N ALA A 50 -4.89 3.30 -14.26
CA ALA A 50 -5.18 3.16 -15.69
C ALA A 50 -6.13 4.25 -16.18
N ALA A 51 -5.96 4.70 -17.43
CA ALA A 51 -6.85 5.65 -18.06
C ALA A 51 -8.21 5.02 -18.39
N MET A 52 -9.30 5.76 -18.18
CA MET A 52 -10.67 5.33 -18.46
C MET A 52 -11.17 6.08 -19.71
N GLY A 53 -11.23 5.40 -20.87
CA GLY A 53 -11.76 5.97 -22.11
C GLY A 53 -10.76 6.71 -23.01
N GLU A 54 -11.17 6.93 -24.27
CA GLU A 54 -10.34 7.24 -25.43
C GLU A 54 -9.80 8.68 -25.46
N ALA A 55 -8.84 8.98 -24.59
CA ALA A 55 -7.73 9.88 -24.91
C ALA A 55 -6.45 9.05 -25.07
N ALA A 56 -6.58 7.93 -25.77
CA ALA A 56 -5.46 7.12 -26.24
C ALA A 56 -5.06 7.65 -27.61
N THR A 57 -4.18 8.67 -27.65
CA THR A 57 -3.15 8.84 -28.71
C THR A 57 -2.30 10.07 -28.37
N THR A 58 -1.02 9.81 -28.01
CA THR A 58 0.10 10.77 -27.90
C THR A 58 0.08 11.62 -26.61
N SER A 59 0.89 11.40 -25.56
CA SER A 59 2.31 11.01 -25.53
C SER A 59 2.72 10.39 -24.18
N GLY A 60 3.51 9.32 -24.24
CA GLY A 60 4.62 9.08 -23.30
C GLY A 60 4.43 8.02 -22.21
N PRO A 61 5.21 6.92 -22.23
CA PRO A 61 5.46 6.12 -21.05
C PRO A 61 6.56 6.82 -20.25
N THR A 62 6.27 7.32 -19.04
CA THR A 62 7.23 7.69 -17.96
C THR A 62 6.53 8.73 -17.07
N SER A 63 6.40 8.58 -15.77
CA SER A 63 7.16 7.75 -14.84
C SER A 63 6.23 7.32 -13.72
N ARG A 64 6.07 6.01 -13.52
CA ARG A 64 6.13 5.51 -12.15
C ARG A 64 7.44 6.08 -11.61
N PRO A 65 7.45 6.94 -10.57
CA PRO A 65 8.71 7.31 -9.94
C PRO A 65 9.42 5.99 -9.67
N PRO A 66 10.72 5.84 -9.96
CA PRO A 66 11.42 4.58 -9.78
C PRO A 66 11.02 4.12 -8.39
N SER A 67 10.22 3.05 -8.33
CA SER A 67 9.87 2.44 -7.08
C SER A 67 11.23 2.07 -6.58
N ARG A 68 11.79 2.87 -5.66
CA ARG A 68 13.06 2.55 -5.01
C ARG A 68 12.91 1.06 -4.71
N PRO A 69 13.84 0.20 -5.15
CA PRO A 69 13.79 -1.18 -4.73
C PRO A 69 13.56 -1.10 -3.24
N ARG A 70 12.37 -1.54 -2.81
CA ARG A 70 11.97 -1.51 -1.42
C ARG A 70 13.15 -2.22 -0.77
N PRO A 71 13.96 -1.55 0.07
CA PRO A 71 15.13 -2.22 0.62
C PRO A 71 14.60 -3.53 1.18
N ALA A 72 15.19 -4.64 0.74
CA ALA A 72 14.80 -5.99 1.15
C ALA A 72 15.19 -6.20 2.63
N THR A 73 14.73 -5.29 3.46
CA THR A 73 15.09 -5.04 4.84
C THR A 73 13.76 -4.55 5.42
N ALA A 74 12.90 -5.40 5.94
CA ALA A 74 13.18 -6.56 6.75
C ALA A 74 12.23 -7.70 6.39
N LEU A 75 12.79 -8.84 5.98
CA LEU A 75 12.31 -10.05 6.65
C LEU A 75 12.59 -9.82 8.13
N SER A 76 11.56 -9.92 8.98
CA SER A 76 11.77 -10.04 10.42
C SER A 76 12.91 -11.03 10.66
N PRO A 77 13.91 -10.70 11.49
CA PRO A 77 14.98 -11.65 11.77
C PRO A 77 14.33 -12.94 12.26
N ALA A 78 14.70 -14.06 11.64
CA ALA A 78 14.24 -15.37 12.06
C ALA A 78 14.48 -15.54 13.57
N PRO A 79 13.54 -16.14 14.32
CA PRO A 79 13.74 -16.38 15.74
C PRO A 79 14.98 -17.27 15.92
N GLY A 80 16.05 -16.69 16.48
CA GLY A 80 17.34 -17.38 16.67
C GLY A 80 18.60 -16.56 16.35
N GLN A 81 18.48 -15.39 15.70
CA GLN A 81 19.61 -14.47 15.51
C GLN A 81 19.81 -13.59 16.75
N LEU A 82 20.53 -14.07 17.75
CA LEU A 82 20.97 -13.24 18.88
C LEU A 82 22.08 -12.29 18.40
N ASP A 83 21.77 -11.01 18.25
CA ASP A 83 22.75 -9.98 17.89
C ASP A 83 23.70 -9.71 19.06
N TRP A 84 24.80 -10.46 19.12
CA TRP A 84 25.83 -10.36 20.16
C TRP A 84 26.43 -8.95 20.28
N ARG A 85 26.39 -8.14 19.20
CA ARG A 85 26.90 -6.76 19.22
C ARG A 85 26.12 -5.88 20.19
N ARG A 86 24.85 -6.20 20.44
CA ARG A 86 24.02 -5.50 21.42
C ARG A 86 24.49 -5.68 22.87
N TRP A 87 25.29 -6.72 23.14
CA TRP A 87 25.79 -7.06 24.47
C TRP A 87 27.19 -6.52 24.78
N VAL A 88 27.91 -6.02 23.77
CA VAL A 88 29.22 -5.39 23.93
C VAL A 88 29.27 -4.29 25.00
N PRO A 89 28.32 -3.33 25.08
CA PRO A 89 28.38 -2.31 26.13
C PRO A 89 28.19 -2.90 27.54
N TYR A 90 27.36 -3.94 27.68
CA TYR A 90 27.13 -4.61 28.96
C TYR A 90 28.35 -5.41 29.42
N GLY A 91 29.08 -6.04 28.48
CA GLY A 91 30.34 -6.72 28.77
C GLY A 91 31.42 -5.77 29.29
N ALA A 92 31.53 -4.57 28.70
CA ALA A 92 32.46 -3.54 29.17
C ALA A 92 32.13 -3.06 30.59
N VAL A 93 30.84 -2.81 30.88
CA VAL A 93 30.39 -2.43 32.23
C VAL A 93 30.66 -3.54 33.25
N ALA A 94 30.35 -4.80 32.91
CA ALA A 94 30.60 -5.94 33.80
C ALA A 94 32.09 -6.10 34.13
N ALA A 95 32.99 -5.95 33.15
CA ALA A 95 34.42 -6.01 33.37
C ALA A 95 34.93 -4.91 34.31
N VAL A 96 34.42 -3.67 34.15
CA VAL A 96 34.78 -2.56 35.04
C VAL A 96 34.28 -2.81 36.47
N VAL A 97 33.05 -3.29 36.65
CA VAL A 97 32.50 -3.60 37.98
C VAL A 97 33.30 -4.69 38.68
N VAL A 98 33.67 -5.77 37.96
CA VAL A 98 34.49 -6.86 38.52
C VAL A 98 35.88 -6.35 38.91
N ALA A 99 36.50 -5.52 38.07
CA ALA A 99 37.81 -4.94 38.37
C ALA A 99 37.76 -4.05 39.62
N VAL A 100 36.76 -3.17 39.74
CA VAL A 100 36.58 -2.30 40.92
C VAL A 100 36.33 -3.14 42.18
N PHE A 101 35.50 -4.18 42.09
CA PHE A 101 35.23 -5.04 43.23
C PHE A 101 36.47 -5.85 43.65
N ALA A 102 37.22 -6.40 42.70
CA ALA A 102 38.47 -7.12 42.99
C ALA A 102 39.53 -6.21 43.62
N ILE A 103 39.68 -4.98 43.12
CA ILE A 103 40.57 -3.97 43.69
C ILE A 103 40.10 -3.61 45.11
N GLY A 104 38.80 -3.40 45.31
CA GLY A 104 38.24 -3.09 46.63
C GLY A 104 38.46 -4.21 47.66
N VAL A 105 38.21 -5.46 47.29
CA VAL A 105 38.46 -6.63 48.15
C VAL A 105 39.95 -6.78 48.45
N PHE A 106 40.83 -6.56 47.49
CA PHE A 106 42.28 -6.63 47.69
C PHE A 106 42.82 -5.53 48.62
N VAL A 107 42.20 -4.36 48.65
CA VAL A 107 42.59 -3.25 49.54
C VAL A 107 42.02 -3.42 50.97
N LEU A 108 40.94 -4.20 51.12
CA LEU A 108 40.26 -4.46 52.40
C LEU A 108 40.69 -5.75 53.11
N ALA A 109 41.50 -6.60 52.46
CA ALA A 109 42.07 -7.83 53.00
C ALA A 109 43.53 -7.61 53.44
#